data_AF-A0A1M7YME1-F1
#
_entry.id   AF-A0A1M7YME1-F1
#
_cell.length_a   1.000
_cell.length_b   1.000
_cell.length_c   1.000
_cell.angle_alpha   90.00
_cell.angle_beta   90.00
_cell.angle_gamma   90.00
#
_symmetry.space_group_name_H-M   'P 1'
#
loop_
_entity.id
_entity.type
_entity.pdbx_description
1 polymer ?
#
loop_
_entity_poly.entity_id
_entity_poly.type
_entity_poly.pdbx_seq_one_letter_code
_entity_poly.pdbx_strand_id
1 'polypeptide(L)'
;MGGAGAGDCEFDLYLLVPGPGHQEATDIMSILEMAKKLARRFEGLRLARYLCPAGYMTIGYGHRFAADQEQIDETKAEALLDGDMFASHEQAVSYCQQQANAEAGLMYLKSKTT
;
A
#
# COMPACT_ATOMS: atom_id res chain seq x y z
N MET A 1 -7.16 -26.14 32.22
CA MET A 1 -5.70 -25.89 32.23
C MET A 1 -5.18 -26.49 30.93
N GLY A 2 -5.10 -25.77 29.82
CA GLY A 2 -4.42 -24.48 29.65
C GLY A 2 -3.07 -24.78 29.01
N GLY A 3 -2.95 -24.56 27.71
CA GLY A 3 -1.74 -24.82 26.92
C GLY A 3 -1.96 -24.46 25.46
N ALA A 4 -2.20 -23.18 25.19
CA ALA A 4 -2.23 -22.65 23.84
C ALA A 4 -0.81 -22.69 23.26
N GLY A 5 -0.65 -23.36 22.12
CA GLY A 5 0.56 -23.27 21.31
C GLY A 5 0.70 -21.82 20.84
N ALA A 6 1.75 -21.15 21.31
CA ALA A 6 2.21 -19.91 20.72
C ALA A 6 2.72 -20.25 19.32
N GLY A 7 1.85 -20.09 18.32
CA GLY A 7 2.26 -19.88 16.94
C GLY A 7 2.84 -18.47 16.87
N ASP A 8 4.14 -18.42 17.12
CA ASP A 8 5.08 -17.37 16.75
C ASP A 8 4.93 -17.02 15.27
N CYS A 9 3.93 -16.19 14.96
CA CYS A 9 3.90 -15.35 13.77
C CYS A 9 4.93 -14.24 13.95
N GLU A 10 6.22 -14.59 14.03
CA GLU A 10 7.30 -13.63 13.91
C GLU A 10 7.22 -13.06 12.50
N PHE A 11 6.69 -11.85 12.40
CA PHE A 11 6.60 -11.09 11.16
C PHE A 11 8.03 -10.74 10.76
N ASP A 12 8.64 -11.64 9.99
CA ASP A 12 10.01 -11.54 9.52
C ASP A 12 10.10 -10.48 8.42
N LEU A 13 9.97 -9.22 8.83
CA LEU A 13 10.05 -8.02 7.99
C LEU A 13 11.46 -7.86 7.38
N TYR A 14 12.44 -8.60 7.88
CA TYR A 14 13.83 -8.59 7.44
C TYR A 14 14.07 -9.31 6.09
N LEU A 15 13.15 -10.13 5.61
CA LEU A 15 13.24 -10.78 4.29
C LEU A 15 12.67 -9.93 3.13
N LEU A 16 12.04 -8.78 3.44
CA LEU A 16 11.47 -7.85 2.46
C LEU A 16 12.38 -6.64 2.17
N VAL A 17 13.47 -6.48 2.91
CA VAL A 17 14.46 -5.43 2.66
C VAL A 17 15.66 -6.07 1.98
N PRO A 18 15.99 -5.71 0.72
CA PRO A 18 17.18 -6.25 0.07
C PRO A 18 18.42 -5.91 0.91
N GLY A 19 19.16 -6.94 1.30
CA GLY A 19 20.43 -6.78 2.00
C GLY A 19 21.47 -6.02 1.17
N PRO A 20 22.55 -5.50 1.79
CA PRO A 20 23.58 -4.74 1.11
C PRO A 20 24.39 -5.66 0.19
N GLY A 21 23.88 -5.86 -1.03
CA GLY A 21 24.45 -6.80 -2.00
C GLY A 21 23.70 -6.92 -3.32
N HIS A 22 22.48 -6.40 -3.42
CA HIS A 22 21.74 -6.36 -4.69
C HIS A 22 21.81 -4.97 -5.32
N GLN A 23 22.78 -4.80 -6.22
CA GLN A 23 22.78 -3.74 -7.22
C GLN A 23 21.80 -4.11 -8.33
N GLU A 24 20.52 -3.75 -8.25
CA GLU A 24 19.70 -3.54 -9.45
C GLU A 24 18.76 -2.35 -9.19
N ALA A 25 18.60 -1.50 -10.20
CA ALA A 25 17.75 -0.32 -10.13
C ALA A 25 16.38 -0.71 -9.57
N THR A 26 15.88 0.05 -8.58
CA THR A 26 14.58 -0.19 -7.96
C THR A 26 13.48 0.00 -9.01
N ASP A 27 13.15 -1.06 -9.74
CA ASP A 27 12.09 -1.04 -10.73
C ASP A 27 10.77 -0.82 -10.02
N ILE A 28 10.07 0.26 -10.36
CA ILE A 28 8.78 0.64 -9.76
C ILE A 28 7.82 -0.55 -9.85
N MET A 29 7.81 -1.27 -10.97
CA MET A 29 6.92 -2.42 -11.15
C MET A 29 7.23 -3.54 -10.15
N SER A 30 8.51 -3.80 -9.86
CA SER A 30 8.92 -4.77 -8.83
C SER A 30 8.48 -4.38 -7.42
N ILE A 31 8.55 -3.08 -7.08
CA ILE A 31 8.09 -2.54 -5.79
C ILE A 31 6.57 -2.71 -5.66
N LEU A 32 5.84 -2.32 -6.71
CA LEU A 32 4.39 -2.46 -6.74
C LEU A 32 3.97 -3.92 -6.62
N GLU A 33 4.67 -4.84 -7.27
CA GLU A 33 4.37 -6.28 -7.14
C GLU A 33 4.62 -6.81 -5.71
N MET A 34 5.65 -6.33 -5.02
CA MET A 34 5.84 -6.64 -3.59
C MET A 34 4.69 -6.08 -2.74
N ALA A 35 4.28 -4.84 -2.98
CA ALA A 35 3.15 -4.23 -2.28
C ALA A 35 1.84 -4.99 -2.52
N LYS A 36 1.59 -5.43 -3.76
CA LYS A 36 0.44 -6.28 -4.10
C LYS A 36 0.44 -7.60 -3.34
N LYS A 37 1.59 -8.28 -3.22
CA LYS A 37 1.70 -9.52 -2.45
C LYS A 37 1.31 -9.32 -0.98
N LEU A 38 1.74 -8.21 -0.39
CA LEU A 38 1.34 -7.85 0.98
C LEU A 38 -0.16 -7.57 1.06
N ALA A 39 -0.71 -6.76 0.17
CA ALA A 39 -2.13 -6.43 0.16
C ALA A 39 -3.01 -7.68 0.00
N ARG A 40 -2.68 -8.57 -0.93
CA ARG A 40 -3.39 -9.85 -1.11
C ARG A 40 -3.44 -10.68 0.17
N ARG A 41 -2.31 -10.75 0.89
CA ARG A 41 -2.18 -11.52 2.14
C ARG A 41 -3.01 -10.93 3.28
N PHE A 42 -3.05 -9.61 3.41
CA PHE A 42 -3.67 -8.95 4.57
C PHE A 42 -5.12 -8.55 4.36
N GLU A 43 -5.51 -8.12 3.15
CA GLU A 43 -6.88 -7.67 2.85
C GLU A 43 -7.81 -8.84 2.48
N GLY A 44 -7.27 -9.82 1.74
CA GLY A 44 -8.03 -10.91 1.15
C GLY A 44 -8.91 -10.48 -0.03
N LEU A 45 -9.33 -11.44 -0.86
CA LEU A 45 -10.14 -11.20 -2.06
C LEU A 45 -11.64 -11.28 -1.76
N ARG A 46 -12.40 -10.26 -2.16
CA ARG A 46 -13.87 -10.26 -2.14
C ARG A 46 -14.45 -9.88 -3.50
N LEU A 47 -14.99 -10.86 -4.21
CA LEU A 47 -15.56 -10.67 -5.55
C LEU A 47 -16.94 -10.01 -5.56
N ALA A 48 -17.67 -10.07 -4.44
CA ALA A 48 -18.91 -9.33 -4.26
C ALA A 48 -18.65 -8.05 -3.47
N ARG A 49 -19.43 -7.01 -3.78
CA ARG A 49 -19.41 -5.75 -3.02
C ARG A 49 -19.72 -6.00 -1.54
N TYR A 50 -19.08 -5.24 -0.67
CA TYR A 50 -19.35 -5.26 0.76
C TYR A 50 -19.20 -3.86 1.37
N LEU A 51 -19.82 -3.64 2.52
CA LEU A 51 -19.54 -2.47 3.34
C LEU A 51 -18.36 -2.76 4.25
N CYS A 52 -17.31 -1.95 4.16
CA CYS A 52 -16.20 -2.04 5.10
C CYS A 52 -16.63 -1.49 6.49
N PRO A 53 -15.86 -1.74 7.56
CA PRO A 53 -16.19 -1.25 8.90
C PRO A 53 -16.34 0.28 9.00
N ALA A 54 -15.73 1.03 8.09
CA ALA A 54 -15.86 2.49 8.00
C ALA A 54 -17.09 2.97 7.20
N GLY A 55 -17.94 2.06 6.72
CA GLY A 55 -19.19 2.38 6.01
C GLY A 55 -19.02 2.66 4.51
N TYR A 56 -17.86 2.38 3.91
CA TYR A 56 -17.64 2.56 2.48
C TYR A 56 -17.95 1.30 1.67
N MET A 57 -18.56 1.51 0.51
CA MET A 57 -18.73 0.46 -0.50
C MET A 57 -17.36 0.04 -1.05
N THR A 58 -17.06 -1.25 -0.91
CA THR A 58 -15.73 -1.82 -1.14
C THR A 58 -15.83 -3.14 -1.91
N ILE A 59 -14.85 -3.44 -2.77
CA ILE A 59 -14.78 -4.67 -3.57
C ILE A 59 -13.33 -5.09 -3.82
N GLY A 60 -13.09 -6.31 -4.30
CA GLY A 60 -11.75 -6.83 -4.58
C GLY A 60 -10.89 -6.89 -3.33
N TYR A 61 -9.68 -6.35 -3.41
CA TYR A 61 -8.71 -6.23 -2.33
C TYR A 61 -8.79 -4.88 -1.61
N GLY A 62 -10.00 -4.44 -1.25
CA GLY A 62 -10.20 -3.17 -0.52
C GLY A 62 -10.45 -1.94 -1.40
N HIS A 63 -10.73 -2.12 -2.69
CA HIS A 63 -11.01 -1.03 -3.61
C HIS A 63 -12.34 -0.33 -3.28
N ARG A 64 -12.29 0.98 -3.04
CA ARG A 64 -13.49 1.81 -2.78
C ARG A 64 -14.07 2.33 -4.08
N PHE A 65 -15.38 2.25 -4.23
CA PHE A 65 -16.07 2.68 -5.45
C PHE A 65 -17.44 3.28 -5.11
N ALA A 66 -17.95 4.12 -6.00
CA ALA A 66 -19.22 4.84 -5.83
C ALA A 66 -20.40 4.24 -6.62
N ALA A 67 -20.15 3.25 -7.48
CA ALA A 67 -21.14 2.69 -8.41
C ALA A 67 -21.87 1.47 -7.84
N ASP A 68 -22.95 1.04 -8.50
CA ASP A 68 -23.72 -0.18 -8.18
C ASP A 68 -23.09 -1.46 -8.74
N GLN A 69 -21.76 -1.51 -8.80
CA GLN A 69 -21.05 -2.71 -9.27
C GLN A 69 -21.20 -3.82 -8.23
N GLU A 70 -22.01 -4.82 -8.54
CA GLU A 70 -22.40 -5.84 -7.56
C GLU A 70 -21.35 -6.94 -7.39
N GLN A 71 -20.71 -7.35 -8.49
CA GLN A 71 -19.70 -8.40 -8.52
C GLN A 71 -18.62 -8.14 -9.57
N ILE A 72 -17.45 -8.75 -9.36
CA ILE A 72 -16.33 -8.80 -10.29
C ILE A 72 -15.73 -10.21 -10.33
N ASP A 73 -14.93 -10.49 -11.37
CA ASP A 73 -14.05 -11.66 -11.38
C ASP A 73 -12.67 -11.33 -10.78
N GLU A 74 -11.85 -12.36 -10.61
CA GLU A 74 -10.50 -12.23 -10.04
C GLU A 74 -9.59 -11.36 -10.93
N THR A 75 -9.70 -11.50 -12.26
CA THR A 75 -8.95 -10.68 -13.22
C THR A 75 -9.23 -9.19 -13.03
N LYS A 76 -10.50 -8.82 -12.86
CA LYS A 76 -10.89 -7.44 -12.61
C LYS A 76 -10.46 -6.97 -11.23
N ALA A 77 -10.49 -7.84 -10.21
CA ALA A 77 -9.99 -7.51 -8.88
C ALA A 77 -8.47 -7.22 -8.88
N GLU A 78 -7.68 -8.02 -9.61
CA GLU A 78 -6.25 -7.78 -9.79
C GLU A 78 -5.98 -6.47 -10.54
N ALA A 79 -6.75 -6.18 -11.60
CA ALA A 79 -6.61 -4.92 -12.33
C ALA A 79 -6.96 -3.68 -11.48
N LEU A 80 -7.94 -3.79 -10.57
CA LEU A 80 -8.23 -2.73 -9.60
C LEU A 80 -7.09 -2.56 -8.60
N LEU A 81 -6.53 -3.67 -8.11
CA LEU A 81 -5.39 -3.64 -7.20
C LEU A 81 -4.15 -3.01 -7.84
N ASP A 82 -3.88 -3.29 -9.12
CA ASP A 82 -2.80 -2.64 -9.88
C ASP A 82 -2.98 -1.12 -9.91
N GLY A 83 -4.20 -0.66 -10.23
CA GLY A 83 -4.52 0.77 -10.25
C GLY A 83 -4.37 1.43 -8.89
N ASP A 84 -4.88 0.79 -7.83
CA ASP A 84 -4.81 1.32 -6.46
C ASP A 84 -3.35 1.43 -5.97
N MET A 85 -2.50 0.45 -6.27
CA MET A 85 -1.09 0.46 -5.90
C MET A 85 -0.32 1.55 -6.63
N PHE A 86 -0.58 1.72 -7.93
CA PHE A 86 0.06 2.77 -8.73
C PHE A 86 -0.34 4.16 -8.23
N ALA A 87 -1.64 4.41 -8.04
CA ALA A 87 -2.14 5.70 -7.53
C ALA A 87 -1.60 6.02 -6.13
N SER A 88 -1.51 5.01 -5.25
CA SER A 88 -0.95 5.16 -3.91
C SER A 88 0.55 5.53 -3.96
N HIS A 89 1.31 4.90 -4.86
CA HIS A 89 2.72 5.23 -5.08
C HIS A 89 2.89 6.66 -5.58
N GLU A 90 2.15 7.08 -6.61
CA GLU A 90 2.24 8.46 -7.14
C GLU A 90 1.92 9.50 -6.06
N GLN A 91 0.86 9.26 -5.28
CA GLN A 91 0.47 10.16 -4.21
C GLN A 91 1.53 10.23 -3.10
N ALA A 92 2.15 9.09 -2.74
CA ALA A 92 3.22 9.05 -1.76
C ALA A 92 4.45 9.83 -2.22
N VAL A 93 4.90 9.63 -3.45
CA VAL A 93 6.04 10.36 -4.03
C VAL A 93 5.76 11.86 -4.07
N SER A 94 4.57 12.26 -4.53
CA SER A 94 4.16 13.66 -4.57
C SER A 94 4.15 14.30 -3.18
N TYR A 95 3.60 13.61 -2.18
CA TYR A 95 3.55 14.10 -0.80
C TYR A 95 4.95 14.26 -0.20
N CYS A 96 5.84 13.28 -0.39
CA CYS A 96 7.23 13.37 0.08
C CYS A 96 7.96 14.59 -0.51
N GLN A 97 7.75 14.87 -1.81
CA GLN A 97 8.34 16.04 -2.45
C GLN A 97 7.79 17.35 -1.87
N GLN A 98 6.48 17.42 -1.61
CA GLN A 98 5.86 18.61 -1.03
C GLN A 98 6.41 18.90 0.38
N GLN A 99 6.60 17.86 1.20
CA GLN A 99 7.19 17.99 2.54
C GLN A 99 8.65 18.47 2.48
N ALA A 100 9.48 17.87 1.63
CA ALA A 100 10.88 18.29 1.45
C ALA A 100 10.99 19.77 1.01
N ASN A 101 10.11 20.19 0.10
CA ASN A 101 10.07 21.57 -0.37
C ASN A 101 9.61 22.54 0.75
N ALA A 102 8.64 22.15 1.57
CA ALA A 102 8.15 22.97 2.68
C ALA A 102 9.23 23.18 3.75
N GLU A 103 9.98 22.13 4.09
CA GLU A 103 11.11 22.21 5.02
C GLU A 103 12.24 23.09 4.50
N ALA A 104 12.60 22.94 3.22
CA ALA A 104 13.61 23.78 2.57
C ALA A 104 13.20 25.25 2.54
N GLY A 105 11.93 25.54 2.24
CA GLY A 105 11.38 26.89 2.27
C GLY A 105 11.41 27.51 3.68
N LEU A 106 11.06 26.73 4.70
CA LEU A 106 11.13 27.17 6.09
C LEU A 106 12.57 27.46 6.52
N MET A 107 13.53 26.63 6.12
CA MET A 107 14.95 26.85 6.38
C MET A 107 15.46 28.15 5.75
N TYR A 108 15.07 28.42 4.49
CA TYR A 108 15.43 29.65 3.78
C TYR A 108 14.86 30.91 4.44
N LEU A 109 13.61 30.87 4.93
CA LEU A 109 12.99 32.03 5.59
C LEU A 109 13.62 32.33 6.97
N LYS A 110 13.93 31.27 7.74
CA LYS A 110 14.62 31.41 9.04
C LYS A 110 16.02 32.00 8.88
N SER A 111 16.75 31.67 7.82
CA SER A 111 18.11 32.19 7.60
C SER A 111 18.16 33.67 7.19
N LYS A 112 17.05 34.23 6.67
CA LYS A 112 16.96 35.66 6.29
C LYS A 112 16.40 36.58 7.37
N THR A 113 15.91 36.03 8.47
CA THR A 113 15.29 36.78 9.57
C THR A 113 16.19 36.90 10.81
N THR A 114 17.46 36.47 10.69
CA THR A 114 18.51 36.61 11.72
C THR A 114 19.56 37.60 11.24
#